data_AF-A0A969KPD4-F1
#
_entry.id   AF-A0A969KPD4-F1
#
_cell.length_a   1.000
_cell.length_b   1.000
_cell.length_c   1.000
_cell.angle_alpha   90.00
_cell.angle_beta   90.00
_cell.angle_gamma   90.00
#
_symmetry.space_group_name_H-M   'P 1'
#
loop_
_entity.id
_entity.type
_entity.pdbx_description
1 polymer ?
#
loop_
_entity_poly.entity_id
_entity_poly.type
_entity_poly.pdbx_seq_one_letter_code
_entity_poly.pdbx_strand_id
1 'polypeptide(L)'
;MSSRYQILKQEWRHALTELQHSAMLTKEGLKPIAAVASKRIRQIHKRALKEGRAIGPDSPASDLHDLRKTCKKLRYLLEFFQSLYDGGAIKRIVKELKLLQDNLGMFQDYEVQLHALRSFGKDMVAEGLISADALMAMGILIGHLYDRQHEARIEFSTCFANFDSKQNRDQFRKLLESAGQF
;
A
#
# COMPACT_ATOMS: atom_id res chain seq x y z
N MET A 1 18.64 -24.34 7.08
CA MET A 1 17.37 -23.65 7.42
C MET A 1 17.01 -23.96 8.87
N SER A 2 16.54 -23.00 9.65
CA SER A 2 16.21 -23.20 11.07
C SER A 2 15.02 -24.17 11.25
N SER A 3 15.08 -25.03 12.27
CA SER A 3 14.01 -25.97 12.63
C SER A 3 12.66 -25.26 12.86
N ARG A 4 12.67 -24.07 13.45
CA ARG A 4 11.47 -23.25 13.67
C ARG A 4 10.75 -22.89 12.37
N TYR A 5 11.52 -22.62 11.31
CA TYR A 5 10.96 -22.28 10.00
C TYR A 5 10.32 -23.48 9.31
N GLN A 6 10.92 -24.67 9.45
CA GLN A 6 10.38 -25.90 8.89
C GLN A 6 9.07 -26.30 9.56
N ILE A 7 9.01 -26.22 10.90
CA ILE A 7 7.79 -26.46 11.68
C ILE A 7 6.67 -25.51 11.23
N LEU A 8 6.93 -24.21 11.17
CA LEU A 8 5.95 -23.22 10.73
C LEU A 8 5.40 -23.55 9.32
N LYS A 9 6.26 -23.96 8.38
CA LYS A 9 5.81 -24.36 7.04
C LYS A 9 4.90 -25.58 7.05
N GLN A 10 5.23 -26.57 7.88
CA GLN A 10 4.47 -27.82 7.97
C GLN A 10 3.09 -27.55 8.58
N GLU A 11 3.03 -26.78 9.67
CA GLU A 11 1.80 -26.36 10.33
C GLU A 11 0.90 -25.57 9.37
N TRP A 12 1.45 -24.61 8.63
CA TRP A 12 0.69 -23.84 7.64
C TRP A 12 0.09 -24.71 6.54
N ARG A 13 0.84 -25.69 6.03
CA ARG A 13 0.33 -26.63 5.01
C ARG A 13 -0.80 -27.48 5.56
N HIS A 14 -0.65 -27.98 6.78
CA HIS A 14 -1.68 -28.79 7.43
C HIS A 14 -2.98 -27.97 7.61
N ALA A 15 -2.86 -26.76 8.16
CA ALA A 15 -3.99 -25.87 8.37
C ALA A 15 -4.72 -25.53 7.06
N LEU A 16 -4.01 -25.33 5.95
CA LEU A 16 -4.62 -25.07 4.64
C LEU A 16 -5.43 -26.27 4.13
N THR A 17 -4.92 -27.49 4.31
CA THR A 17 -5.64 -28.72 3.95
C THR A 17 -6.91 -28.86 4.79
N GLU A 18 -6.84 -28.65 6.10
CA GLU A 18 -8.03 -28.70 6.97
C GLU A 18 -9.07 -27.62 6.62
N LEU A 19 -8.61 -26.42 6.29
CA LEU A 19 -9.49 -25.33 5.84
C LEU A 19 -10.21 -25.66 4.54
N GLN A 20 -9.55 -26.35 3.60
CA GLN A 20 -10.20 -26.74 2.34
C GLN A 20 -11.39 -27.67 2.57
N HIS A 21 -11.29 -28.60 3.52
CA HIS A 21 -12.37 -29.53 3.86
C HIS A 21 -13.48 -28.84 4.67
N SER A 22 -13.13 -27.93 5.57
CA SER A 22 -14.10 -27.26 6.47
C SER A 22 -14.74 -26.01 5.87
N ALA A 23 -14.14 -25.38 4.85
CA ALA A 23 -14.66 -24.15 4.25
C ALA A 23 -16.09 -24.31 3.71
N MET A 24 -16.40 -25.48 3.12
CA MET A 24 -17.73 -25.80 2.59
C MET A 24 -18.82 -25.93 3.67
N LEU A 25 -18.43 -26.01 4.95
CA LEU A 25 -19.34 -26.09 6.08
C LEU A 25 -19.75 -24.70 6.61
N THR A 26 -19.17 -23.62 6.07
CA THR A 26 -19.43 -22.25 6.54
C THR A 26 -20.32 -21.47 5.57
N LYS A 27 -21.18 -20.59 6.11
CA LYS A 27 -22.03 -19.69 5.30
C LYS A 27 -21.23 -18.76 4.39
N GLU A 28 -19.98 -18.42 4.74
CA GLU A 28 -19.09 -17.61 3.91
C GLU A 28 -18.43 -18.42 2.79
N GLY A 29 -18.04 -19.67 3.06
CA GLY A 29 -17.42 -20.56 2.07
C GLY A 29 -18.35 -21.01 0.93
N LEU A 30 -19.66 -20.89 1.13
CA LEU A 30 -20.68 -21.17 0.11
C LEU A 30 -20.94 -20.00 -0.85
N LYS A 31 -20.40 -18.81 -0.58
CA LYS A 31 -20.65 -17.63 -1.43
C LYS A 31 -19.81 -17.68 -2.71
N PRO A 32 -20.35 -17.22 -3.86
CA PRO A 32 -19.57 -17.08 -5.08
C PRO A 32 -18.34 -16.18 -4.85
N ILE A 33 -17.15 -16.67 -5.19
CA ILE A 33 -15.90 -15.96 -4.94
C ILE A 33 -15.88 -14.57 -5.59
N ALA A 34 -16.49 -14.41 -6.76
CA ALA A 34 -16.64 -13.12 -7.45
C ALA A 34 -17.40 -12.09 -6.61
N ALA A 35 -18.48 -12.51 -5.93
CA ALA A 35 -19.27 -11.63 -5.06
C ALA A 35 -18.49 -11.23 -3.80
N VAL A 36 -17.77 -12.18 -3.19
CA VAL A 36 -16.91 -11.94 -2.02
C VAL A 36 -15.76 -10.99 -2.36
N ALA A 37 -15.05 -11.26 -3.45
CA ALA A 37 -13.96 -10.43 -3.97
C ALA A 37 -14.46 -9.02 -4.28
N SER A 38 -15.57 -8.89 -5.02
CA SER A 38 -16.11 -7.59 -5.39
C SER A 38 -16.52 -6.76 -4.19
N LYS A 39 -17.17 -7.39 -3.19
CA LYS A 39 -17.53 -6.73 -1.93
C LYS A 39 -16.28 -6.25 -1.20
N ARG A 40 -15.24 -7.09 -1.10
CA ARG A 40 -14.01 -6.75 -0.38
C ARG A 40 -13.23 -5.64 -1.07
N ILE A 41 -13.06 -5.70 -2.39
CA ILE A 41 -12.40 -4.66 -3.19
C ILE A 41 -13.15 -3.33 -3.03
N ARG A 42 -14.49 -3.34 -3.11
CA ARG A 42 -15.32 -2.14 -2.90
C ARG A 42 -15.10 -1.50 -1.53
N GLN A 43 -15.05 -2.32 -0.48
CA GLN A 43 -14.82 -1.84 0.89
C GLN A 43 -13.45 -1.17 1.04
N ILE A 44 -12.39 -1.82 0.53
CA ILE A 44 -11.03 -1.28 0.62
C ILE A 44 -10.86 -0.05 -0.26
N HIS A 45 -11.46 -0.02 -1.46
CA HIS A 45 -11.47 1.16 -2.31
C HIS A 45 -12.17 2.35 -1.63
N LYS A 46 -13.36 2.15 -1.07
CA LYS A 46 -14.06 3.19 -0.29
C LYS A 46 -13.23 3.70 0.89
N ARG A 47 -12.52 2.81 1.58
CA ARG A 47 -11.61 3.17 2.66
C ARG A 47 -10.45 4.03 2.16
N ALA A 48 -9.80 3.66 1.06
CA ALA A 48 -8.72 4.44 0.46
C ALA A 48 -9.18 5.85 0.07
N LEU A 49 -10.38 5.97 -0.52
CA LEU A 49 -10.96 7.28 -0.84
C LEU A 49 -11.26 8.10 0.43
N LYS A 50 -11.78 7.47 1.48
CA LYS A 50 -12.06 8.15 2.76
C LYS A 50 -10.76 8.66 3.41
N GLU A 51 -9.74 7.80 3.47
CA GLU A 51 -8.42 8.13 4.04
C GLU A 51 -7.78 9.27 3.24
N GLY A 52 -7.69 9.16 1.91
CA GLY A 52 -7.06 10.20 1.10
C GLY A 52 -7.79 11.54 1.10
N ARG A 53 -9.12 11.55 1.19
CA ARG A 53 -9.91 12.80 1.33
C ARG A 53 -9.72 13.50 2.67
N ALA A 54 -9.28 12.77 3.70
CA ALA A 54 -9.01 13.35 5.01
C ALA A 54 -7.60 13.95 5.11
N ILE A 55 -6.74 13.70 4.12
CA ILE A 55 -5.36 14.20 4.10
C ILE A 55 -5.34 15.62 3.53
N GLY A 56 -4.90 16.57 4.35
CA GLY A 56 -4.66 17.96 3.98
C GLY A 56 -3.19 18.37 4.14
N PRO A 57 -2.87 19.67 3.90
CA PRO A 57 -1.52 20.21 3.99
C PRO A 57 -0.85 20.09 5.36
N ASP A 58 -1.60 19.86 6.44
CA ASP A 58 -1.08 19.73 7.81
C ASP A 58 -1.26 18.32 8.39
N SER A 59 -1.77 17.37 7.60
CA SER A 59 -1.96 15.99 8.06
C SER A 59 -0.62 15.32 8.39
N PRO A 60 -0.54 14.55 9.48
CA PRO A 60 0.70 13.87 9.87
C PRO A 60 1.13 12.83 8.83
N ALA A 61 2.43 12.54 8.77
CA ALA A 61 3.01 11.52 7.88
C ALA A 61 2.37 10.13 8.06
N SER A 62 1.87 9.83 9.26
CA SER A 62 1.14 8.59 9.57
C SER A 62 -0.10 8.39 8.68
N ASP A 63 -0.78 9.46 8.30
CA ASP A 63 -2.01 9.36 7.49
C ASP A 63 -1.68 8.92 6.06
N LEU A 64 -0.62 9.48 5.46
CA LEU A 64 -0.10 9.03 4.16
C LEU A 64 0.38 7.57 4.23
N HIS A 65 1.06 7.22 5.32
CA HIS A 65 1.54 5.86 5.54
C HIS A 65 0.39 4.83 5.67
N ASP A 66 -0.68 5.18 6.37
CA ASP A 66 -1.84 4.31 6.52
C ASP A 66 -2.66 4.20 5.23
N LEU A 67 -2.82 5.29 4.49
CA LEU A 67 -3.37 5.24 3.13
C LEU A 67 -2.54 4.32 2.23
N ARG A 68 -1.20 4.40 2.31
CA ARG A 68 -0.30 3.51 1.55
C ARG A 68 -0.56 2.03 1.87
N LYS A 69 -0.74 1.68 3.16
CA LYS A 69 -1.11 0.30 3.54
C LYS A 69 -2.43 -0.12 2.91
N THR A 70 -3.44 0.76 2.90
CA THR A 70 -4.75 0.49 2.29
C THR A 70 -4.64 0.32 0.78
N CYS A 71 -3.89 1.19 0.07
CA CYS A 71 -3.63 1.08 -1.36
C CYS A 71 -2.89 -0.22 -1.71
N LYS A 72 -1.90 -0.65 -0.92
CA LYS A 72 -1.24 -1.95 -1.09
C LYS A 72 -2.22 -3.11 -0.96
N LYS A 73 -3.08 -3.08 0.08
CA LYS A 73 -4.13 -4.10 0.26
C LYS A 73 -5.10 -4.12 -0.93
N LEU A 74 -5.48 -2.94 -1.45
CA LEU A 74 -6.33 -2.84 -2.63
C LEU A 74 -5.67 -3.48 -3.86
N ARG A 75 -4.39 -3.18 -4.10
CA ARG A 75 -3.63 -3.75 -5.22
C ARG A 75 -3.50 -5.27 -5.10
N TYR A 76 -3.19 -5.79 -3.92
CA TYR A 76 -3.11 -7.24 -3.72
C TYR A 76 -4.43 -7.94 -4.00
N LEU A 77 -5.56 -7.34 -3.61
CA LEU A 77 -6.88 -7.89 -3.92
C LEU A 77 -7.16 -7.87 -5.43
N LEU A 78 -6.85 -6.77 -6.11
CA LEU A 78 -7.02 -6.64 -7.56
C LEU A 78 -6.15 -7.64 -8.33
N GLU A 79 -4.87 -7.76 -7.97
CA GLU A 79 -3.93 -8.68 -8.60
C GLU A 79 -4.31 -10.15 -8.34
N PHE A 80 -4.73 -10.48 -7.11
CA PHE A 80 -5.12 -11.83 -6.74
C PHE A 80 -6.41 -12.29 -7.44
N PHE A 81 -7.41 -11.42 -7.52
CA PHE A 81 -8.70 -11.75 -8.13
C PHE A 81 -8.83 -11.33 -9.59
N GLN A 82 -7.72 -10.99 -10.26
CA GLN A 82 -7.78 -10.42 -11.61
C GLN A 82 -8.48 -11.31 -12.65
N SER A 83 -8.40 -12.63 -12.48
CA SER A 83 -9.05 -13.61 -13.38
C SER A 83 -10.57 -13.60 -13.31
N LEU A 84 -11.17 -12.93 -12.31
CA LEU A 84 -12.63 -12.83 -12.16
C LEU A 84 -13.24 -11.65 -12.94
N TYR A 85 -12.40 -10.84 -13.61
CA TYR A 85 -12.81 -9.59 -14.25
C TYR A 85 -12.19 -9.46 -15.65
N ASP A 86 -12.73 -8.55 -16.46
CA ASP A 86 -12.13 -8.18 -17.73
C ASP A 86 -10.67 -7.70 -17.54
N GLY A 87 -9.77 -8.37 -18.24
CA GLY A 87 -8.34 -8.14 -18.14
C GLY A 87 -7.93 -6.72 -18.55
N GLY A 88 -8.63 -6.11 -19.51
CA GLY A 88 -8.38 -4.74 -19.95
C GLY A 88 -8.79 -3.72 -18.88
N ALA A 89 -9.99 -3.87 -18.33
CA ALA A 89 -10.57 -2.99 -17.33
C ALA A 89 -9.77 -3.04 -16.02
N ILE A 90 -9.41 -4.23 -15.53
CA ILE A 90 -8.66 -4.33 -14.27
C ILE A 90 -7.24 -3.78 -14.41
N LYS A 91 -6.57 -4.00 -15.55
CA LYS A 91 -5.22 -3.46 -15.80
C LYS A 91 -5.21 -1.93 -15.75
N ARG A 92 -6.24 -1.27 -16.29
CA ARG A 92 -6.38 0.19 -16.21
C ARG A 92 -6.50 0.67 -14.77
N ILE A 93 -7.37 0.04 -13.98
CA ILE A 93 -7.55 0.37 -12.55
C ILE A 93 -6.26 0.16 -11.75
N VAL A 94 -5.56 -0.95 -11.99
CA VAL A 94 -4.27 -1.24 -11.33
C VAL A 94 -3.22 -0.20 -11.70
N LYS A 95 -3.20 0.28 -12.95
CA LYS A 95 -2.29 1.35 -13.40
C LYS A 95 -2.53 2.65 -12.64
N GLU A 96 -3.77 3.11 -12.55
CA GLU A 96 -4.10 4.35 -11.80
C GLU A 96 -3.75 4.23 -10.32
N LEU A 97 -4.03 3.06 -9.72
CA LEU A 97 -3.66 2.79 -8.33
C LEU A 97 -2.15 2.75 -8.11
N LYS A 98 -1.35 2.32 -9.10
CA LYS A 98 0.11 2.32 -9.03
C LYS A 98 0.66 3.75 -8.98
N LEU A 99 0.16 4.66 -9.81
CA LEU A 99 0.60 6.06 -9.80
C LEU A 99 0.45 6.70 -8.41
N LEU A 100 -0.67 6.47 -7.73
CA LEU A 100 -0.86 6.92 -6.36
C LEU A 100 0.11 6.20 -5.38
N GLN A 101 0.33 4.90 -5.55
CA GLN A 101 1.27 4.14 -4.70
C GLN A 101 2.72 4.56 -4.88
N ASP A 102 3.13 4.96 -6.07
CA ASP A 102 4.49 5.38 -6.37
C ASP A 102 4.78 6.68 -5.60
N ASN A 103 3.89 7.67 -5.69
CA ASN A 103 4.00 8.91 -4.90
C ASN A 103 4.00 8.64 -3.37
N LEU A 104 3.05 7.84 -2.87
CA LEU A 104 3.02 7.45 -1.45
C LEU A 104 4.27 6.66 -1.02
N GLY A 105 4.84 5.89 -1.94
CA GLY A 105 6.09 5.15 -1.77
C GLY A 105 7.27 6.09 -1.58
N MET A 106 7.44 7.04 -2.50
CA MET A 106 8.49 8.06 -2.43
C MET A 106 8.45 8.82 -1.10
N PHE A 107 7.27 9.32 -0.70
CA PHE A 107 7.11 10.02 0.57
C PHE A 107 7.55 9.15 1.77
N GLN A 108 7.12 7.89 1.80
CA GLN A 108 7.48 6.96 2.88
C GLN A 108 8.97 6.62 2.89
N ASP A 109 9.58 6.46 1.71
CA ASP A 109 11.00 6.13 1.60
C ASP A 109 11.86 7.29 2.11
N TYR A 110 11.47 8.54 1.83
CA TYR A 110 12.12 9.73 2.40
C TYR A 110 11.96 9.83 3.92
N GLU A 111 10.77 9.53 4.47
CA GLU A 111 10.56 9.45 5.92
C GLU A 111 11.54 8.46 6.58
N VAL A 112 11.68 7.27 6.00
CA VAL A 112 12.58 6.23 6.52
C VAL A 112 14.06 6.65 6.41
N GLN A 113 14.46 7.23 5.27
CA GLN A 113 15.83 7.70 5.04
C GLN A 113 16.22 8.84 5.99
N LEU A 114 15.32 9.82 6.19
CA LEU A 114 15.51 10.92 7.13
C LEU A 114 15.67 10.40 8.56
N HIS A 115 14.82 9.46 8.97
CA HIS A 115 14.92 8.84 10.30
C HIS A 115 16.24 8.09 10.48
N ALA A 116 16.62 7.28 9.49
CA ALA A 116 17.85 6.48 9.53
C ALA A 116 19.10 7.37 9.60
N LEU A 117 19.21 8.40 8.77
CA LEU A 117 20.35 9.33 8.77
C LEU A 117 20.45 10.12 10.07
N ARG A 118 19.31 10.56 10.64
CA ARG A 118 19.29 11.25 11.93
C ARG A 118 19.71 10.35 13.08
N SER A 119 19.26 9.08 13.09
CA SER A 119 19.70 8.12 14.10
C SER A 119 21.20 7.87 13.98
N PHE A 120 21.65 7.54 12.77
CA PHE A 120 23.05 7.25 12.49
C PHE A 120 23.98 8.41 12.86
N GLY A 121 23.61 9.65 12.50
CA GLY A 121 24.39 10.84 12.88
C GLY A 121 24.48 11.03 14.39
N LYS A 122 23.39 10.78 15.13
CA LYS A 122 23.41 10.85 16.61
C LYS A 122 24.32 9.78 17.22
N ASP A 123 24.25 8.55 16.71
CA ASP A 123 25.06 7.44 17.20
C ASP A 123 26.55 7.73 16.97
N MET A 124 26.92 8.18 15.77
CA MET A 124 28.33 8.52 15.47
C MET A 124 28.87 9.70 16.29
N VAL A 125 28.03 10.71 16.58
CA VAL A 125 28.42 11.82 17.47
C VAL A 125 28.67 11.30 18.89
N ALA A 126 27.78 10.44 19.40
CA ALA A 126 27.89 9.87 20.74
C ALA A 126 29.14 8.98 20.89
N GLU A 127 29.51 8.26 19.83
CA GLU A 127 30.71 7.41 19.79
C GLU A 127 32.01 8.18 19.46
N GLY A 128 31.92 9.47 19.14
CA GLY A 128 33.09 10.29 18.77
C GLY A 128 33.72 9.92 17.42
N LEU A 129 32.96 9.26 16.53
CA LEU A 129 33.44 8.68 15.27
C LEU A 129 33.25 9.58 14.04
N ILE A 130 32.62 10.74 14.19
CA ILE A 130 32.27 11.62 13.06
C ILE A 130 33.15 12.89 13.02
N SER A 131 33.65 13.22 11.83
CA SER A 131 34.32 14.51 11.59
C SER A 131 33.30 15.63 11.35
N ALA A 132 33.75 16.88 11.51
CA ALA A 132 32.91 18.05 11.21
C ALA A 132 32.42 18.04 9.74
N ASP A 133 33.30 17.70 8.79
CA ASP A 133 32.95 17.63 7.36
C ASP A 133 31.89 16.57 7.08
N ALA A 134 32.01 15.39 7.71
CA ALA A 134 31.01 14.33 7.56
C ALA A 134 29.65 14.73 8.15
N LEU A 135 29.64 15.40 9.30
CA LEU A 135 28.42 15.91 9.92
C LEU A 135 27.75 16.98 9.05
N MET A 136 28.52 17.91 8.47
CA MET A 136 28.01 18.92 7.54
C MET A 136 27.43 18.27 6.27
N ALA A 137 28.12 17.28 5.70
CA ALA A 137 27.62 16.54 4.54
C ALA A 137 26.30 15.81 4.82
N MET A 138 26.17 15.18 6.00
CA MET A 138 24.91 14.58 6.43
C MET A 138 23.80 15.63 6.58
N GLY A 139 24.11 16.82 7.11
CA GLY A 139 23.17 17.93 7.19
C GLY A 139 22.61 18.35 5.83
N ILE A 140 23.49 18.48 4.82
CA ILE A 140 23.09 18.79 3.43
C ILE A 140 22.18 17.68 2.87
N LEU A 141 22.55 16.41 3.08
CA LEU A 141 21.74 15.27 2.60
C LEU A 141 20.36 15.23 3.27
N ILE A 142 20.29 15.48 4.58
CA ILE A 142 19.02 15.57 5.31
C ILE A 142 18.16 16.72 4.76
N GLY A 143 18.77 17.87 4.45
CA GLY A 143 18.08 19.00 3.81
C GLY A 143 17.44 18.60 2.47
N HIS A 144 18.24 18.02 1.57
CA HIS A 144 17.73 17.56 0.27
C HIS A 144 16.60 16.53 0.40
N LEU A 145 16.71 15.58 1.33
CA LEU A 145 15.66 14.58 1.55
C LEU A 145 14.37 15.20 2.10
N TYR A 146 14.50 16.25 2.93
CA TYR A 146 13.35 17.00 3.43
C TYR A 146 12.62 17.73 2.29
N ASP A 147 13.36 18.37 1.38
CA ASP A 147 12.78 19.04 0.21
C ASP A 147 12.05 18.05 -0.69
N ARG A 148 12.68 16.89 -0.99
CA ARG A 148 12.06 15.83 -1.80
C ARG A 148 10.81 15.23 -1.16
N GLN A 149 10.83 15.05 0.16
CA GLN A 149 9.66 14.62 0.89
C GLN A 149 8.52 15.64 0.80
N HIS A 150 8.84 16.92 0.89
CA HIS A 150 7.88 18.00 0.76
C HIS A 150 7.27 18.05 -0.65
N GLU A 151 8.10 17.93 -1.69
CA GLU A 151 7.66 17.79 -3.10
C GLU A 151 6.68 16.62 -3.26
N ALA A 152 7.04 15.43 -2.80
CA ALA A 152 6.18 14.25 -2.87
C ALA A 152 4.83 14.47 -2.14
N ARG A 153 4.84 15.21 -1.03
CA ARG A 153 3.63 15.55 -0.28
C ARG A 153 2.75 16.56 -1.00
N ILE A 154 3.33 17.51 -1.74
CA ILE A 154 2.57 18.42 -2.60
C ILE A 154 1.92 17.64 -3.75
N GLU A 155 2.71 16.80 -4.43
CA GLU A 155 2.27 15.99 -5.57
C GLU A 155 1.14 15.01 -5.20
N PHE A 156 1.10 14.54 -3.96
CA PHE A 156 0.04 13.66 -3.45
C PHE A 156 -1.36 14.18 -3.79
N SER A 157 -1.59 15.49 -3.64
CA SER A 157 -2.91 16.10 -3.92
C SER A 157 -3.36 15.86 -5.36
N THR A 158 -2.46 15.99 -6.33
CA THR A 158 -2.73 15.77 -7.75
C THR A 158 -2.87 14.27 -8.06
N CYS A 159 -1.96 13.43 -7.55
CA CYS A 159 -2.05 11.98 -7.71
C CYS A 159 -3.36 11.42 -7.14
N PHE A 160 -3.77 11.88 -5.96
CA PHE A 160 -4.99 11.46 -5.31
C PHE A 160 -6.23 11.99 -6.04
N ALA A 161 -6.23 13.24 -6.52
CA ALA A 161 -7.33 13.78 -7.30
C ALA A 161 -7.60 12.99 -8.59
N ASN A 162 -6.53 12.54 -9.28
CA ASN A 162 -6.65 11.66 -10.44
C ASN A 162 -7.26 10.31 -10.05
N PHE A 163 -6.78 9.73 -8.95
CA PHE A 163 -7.31 8.47 -8.42
C PHE A 163 -8.78 8.56 -7.97
N ASP A 164 -9.20 9.66 -7.31
CA ASP A 164 -10.58 9.91 -6.87
C ASP A 164 -11.47 10.55 -7.95
N SER A 165 -10.97 10.66 -9.19
CA SER A 165 -11.73 11.21 -10.30
C SER A 165 -13.05 10.46 -10.52
N LYS A 166 -14.07 11.17 -10.99
CA LYS A 166 -15.38 10.57 -11.30
C LYS A 166 -15.22 9.40 -12.28
N GLN A 167 -14.38 9.58 -13.30
CA GLN A 167 -14.08 8.54 -14.29
C GLN A 167 -13.51 7.27 -13.64
N ASN A 168 -12.50 7.40 -12.77
CA ASN A 168 -11.90 6.23 -12.12
C ASN A 168 -12.88 5.55 -11.16
N ARG A 169 -13.67 6.33 -10.40
CA ARG A 169 -14.74 5.79 -9.55
C ARG A 169 -15.80 5.02 -10.35
N ASP A 170 -16.19 5.53 -11.52
CA ASP A 170 -17.12 4.86 -12.42
C ASP A 170 -16.52 3.58 -13.02
N GLN A 171 -15.22 3.57 -13.35
CA GLN A 171 -14.51 2.36 -13.80
C GLN A 171 -14.50 1.30 -12.71
N PHE A 172 -14.16 1.66 -11.47
CA PHE A 172 -14.23 0.74 -10.33
C PHE A 172 -15.64 0.18 -10.13
N ARG A 173 -16.68 1.01 -10.21
CA ARG A 173 -18.07 0.54 -10.08
C ARG A 173 -18.38 -0.50 -11.15
N LYS A 174 -18.13 -0.17 -12.43
CA LYS A 174 -18.41 -1.05 -13.57
C LYS A 174 -17.67 -2.38 -13.46
N LEU A 175 -16.37 -2.35 -13.15
CA LEU A 175 -15.55 -3.56 -12.97
C LEU A 175 -16.18 -4.50 -11.93
N LEU A 176 -16.61 -3.97 -10.80
CA LEU A 176 -17.16 -4.75 -9.68
C LEU A 176 -18.60 -5.20 -9.89
N GLU A 177 -19.30 -4.66 -10.90
CA GLU A 177 -20.64 -5.09 -11.31
C GLU A 177 -20.57 -6.22 -12.34
N SER A 178 -19.51 -6.28 -13.15
CA SER A 178 -19.30 -7.28 -14.20
C SER A 178 -18.56 -8.56 -13.73
N ALA A 179 -18.40 -8.76 -12.43
CA ALA A 179 -17.58 -9.86 -11.91
C ALA A 179 -18.13 -11.24 -12.32
N GLY A 180 -17.30 -12.08 -12.95
CA GLY A 180 -17.69 -13.43 -13.39
C GLY A 180 -18.57 -13.50 -14.65
N GLN A 181 -18.62 -12.43 -15.45
CA GLN A 181 -19.42 -12.36 -16.69
C GLN A 181 -18.57 -12.44 -17.97
N PHE A 182 -17.34 -12.95 -17.89
CA PHE A 182 -16.35 -12.98 -18.97
C PHE A 182 -15.83 -14.39 -19.22
#